data_AF-A0A3L7UL03-F1
#
_entry.id   AF-A0A3L7UL03-F1
#
_cell.length_a   1.000
_cell.length_b   1.000
_cell.length_c   1.000
_cell.angle_alpha   90.00
_cell.angle_beta   90.00
_cell.angle_gamma   90.00
#
_symmetry.space_group_name_H-M   'P 1'
#
loop_
_entity.id
_entity.type
_entity.pdbx_description
1 polymer ?
#
loop_
_entity_poly.entity_id
_entity_poly.type
_entity_poly.pdbx_seq_one_letter_code
_entity_poly.pdbx_strand_id
1 'polypeptide(L)'
;MFVKRSCLFLMLASAGAAVCLADSPVKTPRPIPATRPEMKELLEDMKQRPYRIPLPELTDKEQEELGERSTNYEARLRYNYVPAVEGTIFGGARPRPAAAPGTLAPAHAPRMDFTRNADENMTLTYQFKTMLFWIVSRTNNCQYCLGHQEWKLSATGMKDDAIAALDADWSAYSKQEQAAFAYARLLTYEPHRLTEAEIHRIKQHYTPLQVVEMTMSMSGNNAINRWKEGTGLPQSAGNTFTGRGGPAAPATAEHADNFTTPTSEKFRSKISIVAPLEIFNGKPSGQGFSSRPELEDRDEVQAKLASVATRIPRLPLVDKAPAAAWLQESGQAVPVTSWIRLIGNFPNEGRGRLPSLVAREKQTGELTELQKVQLNWIIARQDRAWYAVGQAHKKLMSLGQSEDQIFRLDGDRTTWSEADQALFTFAQHLAASPIALTDEDAVLALKLNSPAQVVQTINHVASCAYFNRVTEAAGLALE
;
A
#
# COMPACT_ATOMS: atom_id res chain seq x y z
N MET A 1 25.56 10.08 -65.53
CA MET A 1 26.95 10.59 -65.53
C MET A 1 27.01 11.73 -64.51
N PHE A 2 27.23 11.40 -63.24
CA PHE A 2 28.47 11.66 -62.47
C PHE A 2 28.79 13.15 -62.25
N VAL A 3 28.68 13.61 -61.00
CA VAL A 3 29.83 14.12 -60.21
C VAL A 3 29.57 13.86 -58.71
N LYS A 4 30.51 13.15 -58.07
CA LYS A 4 30.60 12.91 -56.62
C LYS A 4 31.10 14.16 -55.89
N ARG A 5 30.62 14.41 -54.67
CA ARG A 5 31.43 15.03 -53.61
C ARG A 5 31.21 14.28 -52.30
N SER A 6 32.25 13.56 -51.90
CA SER A 6 32.42 12.95 -50.59
C SER A 6 32.68 14.04 -49.55
N CYS A 7 31.99 14.01 -48.41
CA CYS A 7 32.43 14.69 -47.19
C CYS A 7 32.66 13.64 -46.11
N LEU A 8 33.95 13.52 -45.78
CA LEU A 8 34.55 12.73 -44.72
C LEU A 8 34.11 13.28 -43.37
N PHE A 9 33.39 12.50 -42.56
CA PHE A 9 33.15 12.86 -41.15
C PHE A 9 34.28 12.30 -40.30
N LEU A 10 35.14 13.20 -39.81
CA LEU A 10 36.11 12.92 -38.75
C LEU A 10 35.36 12.60 -37.46
N MET A 11 35.59 11.40 -36.90
CA MET A 11 35.33 11.14 -35.49
C MET A 11 36.36 11.87 -34.65
N LEU A 12 35.91 12.81 -33.82
CA LEU A 12 36.65 13.27 -32.65
C LEU A 12 35.97 12.69 -31.42
N ALA A 13 36.64 11.69 -30.83
CA ALA A 13 36.31 11.18 -29.51
C ALA A 13 36.75 12.21 -28.46
N SER A 14 35.79 12.85 -27.80
CA SER A 14 36.02 13.56 -26.54
C SER A 14 35.46 12.71 -25.41
N ALA A 15 36.37 12.07 -24.67
CA ALA A 15 36.08 11.46 -23.39
C ALA A 15 35.70 12.57 -22.39
N GLY A 16 34.41 12.75 -22.16
CA GLY A 16 33.85 13.54 -21.08
C GLY A 16 33.00 12.64 -20.21
N ALA A 17 33.27 12.61 -18.91
CA ALA A 17 32.50 11.85 -17.94
C ALA A 17 31.01 12.19 -18.05
N ALA A 18 30.21 11.22 -18.50
CA ALA A 18 28.75 11.34 -18.53
C ALA A 18 28.23 11.28 -17.09
N VAL A 19 28.01 12.45 -16.49
CA VAL A 19 27.02 12.57 -15.42
C VAL A 19 25.68 12.30 -16.09
N CYS A 20 25.05 11.16 -15.76
CA CYS A 20 23.67 10.90 -16.14
C CYS A 20 22.81 12.02 -15.55
N LEU A 21 22.40 12.98 -16.39
CA LEU A 21 21.37 13.94 -16.04
C LEU A 21 20.10 13.14 -15.76
N ALA A 22 19.70 13.07 -14.49
CA ALA A 22 18.38 12.59 -14.13
C ALA A 22 17.34 13.45 -14.87
N ASP A 23 16.37 12.81 -15.53
CA ASP A 23 15.27 13.51 -16.18
C ASP A 23 14.62 14.49 -15.21
N SER A 24 14.18 15.65 -15.71
CA SER A 24 13.51 16.66 -14.88
C SER A 24 12.26 16.07 -14.21
N PRO A 25 11.98 16.38 -12.93
CA PRO A 25 10.81 15.84 -12.23
C PRO A 25 9.52 16.08 -13.01
N VAL A 26 8.77 15.02 -13.26
CA VAL A 26 7.54 15.07 -14.05
C VAL A 26 6.40 15.56 -13.17
N LYS A 27 5.71 16.62 -13.64
CA LYS A 27 4.57 17.26 -12.96
C LYS A 27 3.27 16.47 -13.04
N THR A 28 3.20 15.52 -13.95
CA THR A 28 2.02 14.70 -14.18
C THR A 28 2.14 13.37 -13.43
N PRO A 29 1.02 12.84 -12.92
CA PRO A 29 0.95 11.46 -12.47
C PRO A 29 1.54 10.49 -13.50
N ARG A 30 2.11 9.37 -13.03
CA ARG A 30 2.57 8.32 -13.96
C ARG A 30 1.40 7.82 -14.81
N PRO A 31 1.65 7.41 -16.07
CA PRO A 31 0.60 6.88 -16.91
C PRO A 31 0.00 5.59 -16.33
N ILE A 32 -1.30 5.41 -16.52
CA ILE A 32 -1.99 4.16 -16.22
C ILE A 32 -2.15 3.37 -17.52
N PRO A 33 -1.52 2.19 -17.64
CA PRO A 33 -1.68 1.36 -18.82
C PRO A 33 -3.13 0.90 -18.90
N ALA A 34 -3.73 1.00 -20.08
CA ALA A 34 -5.13 0.65 -20.29
C ALA A 34 -5.31 -0.82 -20.67
N THR A 35 -4.31 -1.40 -21.34
CA THR A 35 -4.33 -2.78 -21.83
C THR A 35 -3.29 -3.67 -21.13
N ARG A 36 -3.45 -4.99 -21.21
CA ARG A 36 -2.48 -5.95 -20.65
C ARG A 36 -1.09 -5.85 -21.28
N PRO A 37 -0.93 -5.68 -22.62
CA PRO A 37 0.38 -5.44 -23.22
C PRO A 37 1.09 -4.19 -22.68
N GLU A 38 0.38 -3.05 -22.63
CA GLU A 38 0.93 -1.80 -22.07
C GLU A 38 1.34 -1.97 -20.61
N MET A 39 0.55 -2.71 -19.82
CA MET A 39 0.86 -2.97 -18.42
C MET A 39 2.14 -3.79 -18.28
N LYS A 40 2.29 -4.85 -19.09
CA LYS A 40 3.50 -5.69 -19.11
C LYS A 40 4.75 -4.91 -19.50
N GLU A 41 4.66 -4.06 -20.53
CA GLU A 41 5.76 -3.18 -20.94
C GLU A 41 6.15 -2.22 -19.81
N LEU A 42 5.16 -1.59 -19.19
CA LEU A 42 5.39 -0.69 -18.06
C LEU A 42 6.05 -1.39 -16.85
N LEU A 43 5.76 -2.67 -16.60
CA LEU A 43 6.44 -3.43 -15.55
C LEU A 43 7.93 -3.66 -15.86
N GLU A 44 8.31 -3.78 -17.14
CA GLU A 44 9.71 -3.89 -17.55
C GLU A 44 10.44 -2.55 -17.42
N ASP A 45 9.83 -1.46 -17.89
CA ASP A 45 10.41 -0.11 -17.78
C ASP A 45 10.70 0.27 -16.32
N MET A 46 9.80 -0.15 -15.42
CA MET A 46 9.92 0.13 -13.99
C MET A 46 11.10 -0.55 -13.30
N LYS A 47 11.79 -1.48 -13.96
CA LYS A 47 13.06 -2.05 -13.46
C LYS A 47 14.18 -1.02 -13.47
N GLN A 48 14.10 -0.02 -14.33
CA GLN A 48 15.12 1.03 -14.50
C GLN A 48 14.79 2.32 -13.74
N ARG A 49 13.70 2.35 -12.97
CA ARG A 49 13.31 3.53 -12.19
C ARG A 49 14.44 3.93 -11.21
N PRO A 50 14.87 5.20 -11.20
CA PRO A 50 15.87 5.64 -10.24
C PRO A 50 15.31 5.62 -8.81
N TYR A 51 16.18 5.40 -7.84
CA TYR A 51 15.82 5.53 -6.44
C TYR A 51 15.41 6.97 -6.11
N ARG A 52 14.25 7.11 -5.47
CA ARG A 52 13.66 8.43 -5.16
C ARG A 52 14.28 9.08 -3.94
N ILE A 53 14.61 8.29 -2.91
CA ILE A 53 15.06 8.79 -1.61
C ILE A 53 16.55 8.48 -1.46
N PRO A 54 17.40 9.49 -1.17
CA PRO A 54 18.81 9.25 -0.95
C PRO A 54 19.02 8.40 0.32
N LEU A 55 20.05 7.57 0.31
CA LEU A 55 20.52 6.83 1.49
C LEU A 55 21.81 7.48 1.99
N PRO A 56 22.10 7.39 3.31
CA PRO A 56 23.42 7.76 3.80
C PRO A 56 24.47 6.78 3.26
N GLU A 57 25.75 7.13 3.43
CA GLU A 57 26.84 6.18 3.18
C GLU A 57 26.67 4.94 4.05
N LEU A 58 27.01 3.77 3.50
CA LEU A 58 26.90 2.50 4.22
C LEU A 58 27.96 2.47 5.33
N THR A 59 27.51 2.26 6.57
CA THR A 59 28.39 2.18 7.75
C THR A 59 28.64 0.73 8.17
N ASP A 60 29.75 0.47 8.87
CA ASP A 60 30.08 -0.87 9.41
C ASP A 60 28.96 -1.41 10.32
N LYS A 61 28.38 -0.54 11.16
CA LYS A 61 27.25 -0.89 12.02
C LYS A 61 26.01 -1.30 11.22
N GLU A 62 25.70 -0.55 10.15
CA GLU A 62 24.59 -0.90 9.26
C GLU A 62 24.84 -2.24 8.57
N GLN A 63 26.08 -2.50 8.14
CA GLN A 63 26.46 -3.77 7.53
C GLN A 63 26.36 -4.94 8.51
N GLU A 64 26.80 -4.76 9.76
CA GLU A 64 26.69 -5.77 10.83
C GLU A 64 25.23 -6.12 11.14
N GLU A 65 24.36 -5.11 11.31
CA GLU A 65 22.97 -5.34 11.69
C GLU A 65 22.10 -5.86 10.54
N LEU A 66 22.38 -5.46 9.30
CA LEU A 66 21.59 -5.88 8.13
C LEU A 66 22.14 -7.13 7.44
N GLY A 67 23.43 -7.47 7.61
CA GLY A 67 24.09 -8.57 6.91
C GLY A 67 23.94 -8.44 5.39
N GLU A 68 23.49 -9.50 4.71
CA GLU A 68 23.24 -9.49 3.26
C GLU A 68 22.23 -8.41 2.82
N ARG A 69 21.32 -8.01 3.72
CA ARG A 69 20.33 -6.95 3.44
C ARG A 69 20.93 -5.55 3.39
N SER A 70 22.18 -5.37 3.78
CA SER A 70 22.90 -4.09 3.67
C SER A 70 23.07 -3.62 2.23
N THR A 71 22.88 -4.49 1.24
CA THR A 71 22.87 -4.12 -0.20
C THR A 71 21.46 -3.78 -0.72
N ASN A 72 20.42 -4.05 0.08
CA ASN A 72 19.04 -3.87 -0.34
C ASN A 72 18.53 -2.48 0.03
N TYR A 73 18.20 -1.68 -0.99
CA TYR A 73 17.73 -0.30 -0.84
C TYR A 73 16.58 -0.14 0.17
N GLU A 74 15.53 -0.97 0.09
CA GLU A 74 14.39 -0.89 1.02
C GLU A 74 14.79 -1.24 2.46
N ALA A 75 15.64 -2.24 2.65
CA ALA A 75 16.10 -2.63 3.97
C ALA A 75 16.89 -1.51 4.64
N ARG A 76 17.77 -0.85 3.87
CA ARG A 76 18.52 0.33 4.32
C ARG A 76 17.61 1.53 4.61
N LEU A 77 16.62 1.80 3.76
CA LEU A 77 15.65 2.88 4.03
C LEU A 77 14.95 2.67 5.36
N ARG A 78 14.47 1.45 5.63
CA ARG A 78 13.82 1.13 6.90
C ARG A 78 14.75 1.26 8.09
N TYR A 79 15.98 0.76 7.96
CA TYR A 79 16.98 0.83 9.02
C TYR A 79 17.32 2.26 9.42
N ASN A 80 17.55 3.13 8.43
CA ASN A 80 18.02 4.49 8.68
C ASN A 80 16.88 5.44 9.04
N TYR A 81 15.67 5.23 8.52
CA TYR A 81 14.63 6.26 8.52
C TYR A 81 13.29 5.86 9.13
N VAL A 82 13.04 4.57 9.41
CA VAL A 82 11.82 4.15 10.11
C VAL A 82 12.14 3.82 11.55
N PRO A 83 11.53 4.51 12.54
CA PRO A 83 11.77 4.19 13.95
C PRO A 83 11.45 2.73 14.24
N ALA A 84 12.36 2.02 14.91
CA ALA A 84 12.22 0.58 15.17
C ALA A 84 10.91 0.23 15.91
N VAL A 85 10.42 1.14 16.76
CA VAL A 85 9.16 1.02 17.50
C VAL A 85 7.91 1.08 16.63
N GLU A 86 7.99 1.69 15.44
CA GLU A 86 6.86 1.73 14.50
C GLU A 86 6.73 0.42 13.72
N GLY A 87 7.83 -0.22 13.36
CA GLY A 87 7.80 -1.46 12.57
C GLY A 87 7.18 -1.26 11.17
N THR A 88 6.37 -2.22 10.73
CA THR A 88 5.67 -2.17 9.44
C THR A 88 4.24 -2.66 9.59
N ILE A 89 3.27 -1.95 8.99
CA ILE A 89 1.87 -2.35 9.00
C ILE A 89 1.58 -3.54 8.05
N PHE A 90 2.57 -3.95 7.28
CA PHE A 90 2.49 -5.05 6.32
C PHE A 90 3.70 -5.97 6.39
N GLY A 91 3.42 -7.27 6.20
CA GLY A 91 4.36 -8.34 6.52
C GLY A 91 4.24 -8.68 8.00
N GLY A 92 3.77 -9.89 8.30
CA GLY A 92 3.72 -10.38 9.68
C GLY A 92 5.08 -10.21 10.35
N ALA A 93 5.07 -9.89 11.64
CA ALA A 93 6.28 -9.91 12.44
C ALA A 93 6.99 -11.24 12.14
N ARG A 94 8.25 -11.19 11.71
CA ARG A 94 9.12 -12.33 11.97
C ARG A 94 9.24 -12.34 13.49
N PRO A 95 8.77 -13.38 14.20
CA PRO A 95 9.34 -13.60 15.52
C PRO A 95 10.84 -13.68 15.27
N ARG A 96 11.60 -12.74 15.81
CA ARG A 96 13.03 -12.98 16.00
C ARG A 96 13.01 -14.00 17.14
N PRO A 97 13.23 -15.30 16.91
CA PRO A 97 13.40 -16.17 18.05
C PRO A 97 14.61 -15.60 18.79
N ALA A 98 14.52 -15.45 20.10
CA ALA A 98 15.74 -15.62 20.87
C ALA A 98 16.20 -17.04 20.50
N ALA A 99 17.22 -17.16 19.64
CA ALA A 99 17.72 -18.45 19.24
C ALA A 99 18.27 -19.12 20.50
N ALA A 100 17.48 -20.01 21.10
CA ALA A 100 18.03 -21.01 21.99
C ALA A 100 18.90 -21.93 21.11
N PRO A 101 20.22 -22.03 21.36
CA PRO A 101 21.08 -22.88 20.55
C PRO A 101 20.55 -24.32 20.55
N GLY A 102 20.31 -24.89 19.37
CA GLY A 102 20.04 -26.33 19.21
C GLY A 102 18.60 -26.78 19.02
N THR A 103 17.63 -25.90 18.75
CA THR A 103 16.25 -26.34 18.40
C THR A 103 16.09 -26.48 16.88
N LEU A 104 15.87 -27.71 16.41
CA LEU A 104 15.53 -28.02 15.01
C LEU A 104 14.07 -27.67 14.74
N ALA A 105 13.80 -27.04 13.59
CA ALA A 105 12.45 -26.73 13.13
C ALA A 105 11.62 -28.02 12.93
N PRO A 106 10.31 -28.03 13.26
CA PRO A 106 9.48 -29.21 13.13
C PRO A 106 9.32 -29.65 11.67
N ALA A 107 9.40 -30.96 11.46
CA ALA A 107 9.63 -31.60 10.16
C ALA A 107 8.37 -31.92 9.34
N HIS A 108 7.19 -31.37 9.65
CA HIS A 108 5.95 -31.73 8.92
C HIS A 108 5.08 -30.51 8.60
N ALA A 109 5.11 -30.08 7.33
CA ALA A 109 4.01 -29.35 6.71
C ALA A 109 3.95 -29.66 5.20
N PRO A 110 3.02 -30.51 4.72
CA PRO A 110 2.70 -30.60 3.31
C PRO A 110 1.48 -29.70 3.02
N ARG A 111 1.72 -28.40 2.84
CA ARG A 111 0.88 -27.48 2.06
C ARG A 111 1.82 -26.49 1.38
N MET A 112 1.56 -26.12 0.13
CA MET A 112 2.14 -24.92 -0.51
C MET A 112 1.56 -23.67 0.18
N ASP A 113 1.82 -23.55 1.48
CA ASP A 113 1.32 -22.50 2.35
C ASP A 113 2.43 -21.47 2.51
N PHE A 114 2.34 -20.42 1.70
CA PHE A 114 3.26 -19.29 1.72
C PHE A 114 2.97 -18.32 2.88
N THR A 115 2.07 -18.67 3.80
CA THR A 115 1.67 -17.85 4.95
C THR A 115 2.37 -18.33 6.23
N ARG A 116 3.67 -18.05 6.33
CA ARG A 116 4.39 -18.21 7.61
C ARG A 116 3.68 -17.34 8.67
N ASN A 117 3.08 -17.99 9.68
CA ASN A 117 2.33 -17.40 10.80
C ASN A 117 0.83 -17.05 10.54
N ALA A 118 0.13 -17.74 9.65
CA ALA A 118 -1.33 -17.58 9.55
C ALA A 118 -2.05 -18.04 10.84
N ASP A 119 -3.05 -17.27 11.26
CA ASP A 119 -3.98 -17.67 12.31
C ASP A 119 -4.82 -18.87 11.88
N GLU A 120 -5.14 -19.78 12.81
CA GLU A 120 -5.90 -21.01 12.53
C GLU A 120 -7.26 -20.75 11.86
N ASN A 121 -7.87 -19.61 12.16
CA ASN A 121 -9.18 -19.20 11.64
C ASN A 121 -9.10 -18.50 10.27
N MET A 122 -7.91 -18.32 9.70
CA MET A 122 -7.76 -17.82 8.32
C MET A 122 -8.00 -18.94 7.33
N THR A 123 -9.04 -18.80 6.51
CA THR A 123 -9.52 -19.87 5.62
C THR A 123 -9.40 -19.53 4.15
N LEU A 124 -9.14 -18.27 3.80
CA LEU A 124 -8.95 -17.87 2.41
C LEU A 124 -7.60 -18.38 1.88
N THR A 125 -7.61 -18.94 0.67
CA THR A 125 -6.42 -19.53 0.08
C THR A 125 -5.38 -18.46 -0.27
N TYR A 126 -4.11 -18.86 -0.34
CA TYR A 126 -3.02 -17.97 -0.76
C TYR A 126 -3.25 -17.40 -2.17
N GLN A 127 -3.62 -18.25 -3.13
CA GLN A 127 -3.89 -17.83 -4.51
C GLN A 127 -5.00 -16.78 -4.54
N PHE A 128 -6.12 -17.02 -3.83
CA PHE A 128 -7.23 -16.08 -3.80
C PHE A 128 -6.85 -14.74 -3.15
N LYS A 129 -6.15 -14.74 -2.02
CA LYS A 129 -5.64 -13.50 -1.40
C LYS A 129 -4.65 -12.77 -2.33
N THR A 130 -3.86 -13.50 -3.12
CA THR A 130 -2.96 -12.93 -4.12
C THR A 130 -3.72 -12.31 -5.30
N MET A 131 -4.84 -12.90 -5.74
CA MET A 131 -5.72 -12.29 -6.75
C MET A 131 -6.31 -10.97 -6.27
N LEU A 132 -6.76 -10.91 -5.01
CA LEU A 132 -7.21 -9.66 -4.40
C LEU A 132 -6.09 -8.63 -4.30
N PHE A 133 -4.87 -9.05 -3.95
CA PHE A 133 -3.71 -8.16 -3.95
C PHE A 133 -3.36 -7.66 -5.35
N TRP A 134 -3.49 -8.50 -6.37
CA TRP A 134 -3.33 -8.09 -7.76
C TRP A 134 -4.34 -6.99 -8.12
N ILE A 135 -5.63 -7.17 -7.79
CA ILE A 135 -6.68 -6.17 -8.03
C ILE A 135 -6.41 -4.86 -7.27
N VAL A 136 -6.04 -4.93 -5.99
CA VAL A 136 -5.67 -3.76 -5.18
C VAL A 136 -4.50 -3.01 -5.83
N SER A 137 -3.46 -3.74 -6.25
CA SER A 137 -2.27 -3.15 -6.88
C SER A 137 -2.59 -2.56 -8.25
N ARG A 138 -3.48 -3.19 -9.01
CA ARG A 138 -3.95 -2.67 -10.30
C ARG A 138 -4.78 -1.40 -10.14
N THR A 139 -5.65 -1.38 -9.13
CA THR A 139 -6.50 -0.24 -8.79
C THR A 139 -5.66 0.96 -8.34
N ASN A 140 -4.62 0.73 -7.54
CA ASN A 140 -3.65 1.76 -7.15
C ASN A 140 -2.58 2.05 -8.22
N ASN A 141 -2.56 1.25 -9.29
CA ASN A 141 -1.48 1.14 -10.28
C ASN A 141 -0.06 1.07 -9.67
N CYS A 142 0.10 0.31 -8.59
CA CYS A 142 1.41 0.08 -7.97
C CYS A 142 2.17 -0.99 -8.76
N GLN A 143 3.12 -0.55 -9.58
CA GLN A 143 3.82 -1.39 -10.56
C GLN A 143 4.70 -2.44 -9.86
N TYR A 144 5.40 -2.04 -8.79
CA TYR A 144 6.21 -2.96 -7.99
C TYR A 144 5.36 -4.15 -7.51
N CYS A 145 4.18 -3.84 -6.95
CA CYS A 145 3.31 -4.86 -6.39
C CYS A 145 2.60 -5.69 -7.46
N LEU A 146 2.25 -5.09 -8.60
CA LEU A 146 1.68 -5.80 -9.75
C LEU A 146 2.62 -6.88 -10.26
N GLY A 147 3.88 -6.53 -10.58
CA GLY A 147 4.85 -7.50 -11.09
C GLY A 147 5.10 -8.66 -10.12
N HIS A 148 5.19 -8.35 -8.81
CA HIS A 148 5.34 -9.40 -7.79
C HIS A 148 4.10 -10.29 -7.64
N GLN A 149 2.89 -9.75 -7.87
CA GLN A 149 1.67 -10.54 -7.83
C GLN A 149 1.53 -11.41 -9.09
N GLU A 150 1.93 -10.93 -10.27
CA GLU A 150 2.00 -11.74 -11.50
C GLU A 150 2.90 -12.98 -11.27
N TRP A 151 4.10 -12.79 -10.70
CA TRP A 151 5.00 -13.91 -10.37
C TRP A 151 4.40 -14.90 -9.37
N LYS A 152 3.76 -14.40 -8.31
CA LYS A 152 3.13 -15.26 -7.30
C LYS A 152 1.95 -16.03 -7.85
N LEU A 153 1.07 -15.40 -8.63
CA LEU A 153 -0.07 -16.06 -9.25
C LEU A 153 0.40 -17.13 -10.24
N SER A 154 1.39 -16.81 -11.07
CA SER A 154 2.02 -17.79 -11.96
C SER A 154 2.61 -18.97 -11.19
N ALA A 155 3.29 -18.73 -10.06
CA ALA A 155 3.82 -19.78 -9.20
C ALA A 155 2.74 -20.68 -8.55
N THR A 156 1.49 -20.21 -8.45
CA THR A 156 0.34 -21.04 -8.07
C THR A 156 -0.24 -21.87 -9.22
N GLY A 157 0.32 -21.75 -10.43
CA GLY A 157 -0.16 -22.43 -11.64
C GLY A 157 -1.19 -21.63 -12.44
N MET A 158 -1.49 -20.38 -12.06
CA MET A 158 -2.42 -19.52 -12.78
C MET A 158 -1.81 -19.08 -14.12
N LYS A 159 -2.58 -19.25 -15.20
CA LYS A 159 -2.16 -18.92 -16.57
C LYS A 159 -2.31 -17.44 -16.89
N ASP A 160 -1.53 -16.94 -17.85
CA ASP A 160 -1.56 -15.52 -18.26
C ASP A 160 -2.97 -15.04 -18.59
N ASP A 161 -3.76 -15.83 -19.31
CA ASP A 161 -5.15 -15.51 -19.65
C ASP A 161 -6.06 -15.44 -18.43
N ALA A 162 -5.81 -16.25 -17.40
CA ALA A 162 -6.53 -16.14 -16.15
C ALA A 162 -6.10 -14.84 -15.45
N ILE A 163 -4.81 -14.52 -15.36
CA ILE A 163 -4.39 -13.26 -14.74
C ILE A 163 -4.90 -12.04 -15.54
N ALA A 164 -4.97 -12.15 -16.87
CA ALA A 164 -5.57 -11.15 -17.75
C ALA A 164 -7.05 -10.92 -17.46
N ALA A 165 -7.80 -11.99 -17.15
CA ALA A 165 -9.20 -11.91 -16.79
C ALA A 165 -9.44 -11.12 -15.49
N LEU A 166 -8.49 -11.13 -14.55
CA LEU A 166 -8.57 -10.26 -13.36
C LEU A 166 -8.65 -8.77 -13.76
N ASP A 167 -8.00 -8.36 -14.85
CA ASP A 167 -7.98 -6.97 -15.30
C ASP A 167 -9.22 -6.59 -16.13
N ALA A 168 -9.76 -7.55 -16.89
CA ALA A 168 -10.60 -7.24 -18.05
C ALA A 168 -11.92 -8.00 -18.15
N ASP A 169 -12.08 -9.15 -17.48
CA ASP A 169 -13.25 -10.02 -17.65
C ASP A 169 -13.51 -10.88 -16.41
N TRP A 170 -14.19 -10.29 -15.42
CA TRP A 170 -14.56 -11.03 -14.21
C TRP A 170 -15.62 -12.11 -14.44
N SER A 171 -16.27 -12.17 -15.61
CA SER A 171 -17.25 -13.21 -15.92
C SER A 171 -16.62 -14.61 -16.02
N ALA A 172 -15.30 -14.68 -16.19
CA ALA A 172 -14.52 -15.91 -16.16
C ALA A 172 -14.40 -16.54 -14.76
N TYR A 173 -14.80 -15.85 -13.69
CA TYR A 173 -14.72 -16.29 -12.31
C TYR A 173 -16.09 -16.59 -11.70
N SER A 174 -16.11 -17.28 -10.56
CA SER A 174 -17.35 -17.55 -9.83
C SER A 174 -18.02 -16.25 -9.35
N LYS A 175 -19.34 -16.31 -9.07
CA LYS A 175 -20.07 -15.15 -8.51
C LYS A 175 -19.54 -14.72 -7.14
N GLN A 176 -19.08 -15.68 -6.35
CA GLN A 176 -18.42 -15.43 -5.07
C GLN A 176 -17.13 -14.60 -5.26
N GLU A 177 -16.26 -14.98 -6.19
CA GLU A 177 -15.04 -14.24 -6.51
C GLU A 177 -15.34 -12.86 -7.10
N GLN A 178 -16.31 -12.74 -8.02
CA GLN A 178 -16.76 -11.46 -8.58
C GLN A 178 -17.16 -10.46 -7.47
N ALA A 179 -17.88 -10.92 -6.45
CA ALA A 179 -18.26 -10.09 -5.31
C ALA A 179 -17.03 -9.61 -4.51
N ALA A 180 -16.05 -10.48 -4.28
CA ALA A 180 -14.81 -10.12 -3.60
C ALA A 180 -13.94 -9.15 -4.43
N PHE A 181 -13.90 -9.31 -5.75
CA PHE A 181 -13.17 -8.42 -6.65
C PHE A 181 -13.78 -7.02 -6.67
N ALA A 182 -15.11 -6.93 -6.74
CA ALA A 182 -15.83 -5.67 -6.62
C ALA A 182 -15.56 -4.99 -5.26
N TYR A 183 -15.59 -5.77 -4.18
CA TYR A 183 -15.27 -5.26 -2.84
C TYR A 183 -13.82 -4.77 -2.72
N ALA A 184 -12.85 -5.50 -3.28
CA ALA A 184 -11.44 -5.13 -3.31
C ALA A 184 -11.21 -3.80 -4.05
N ARG A 185 -11.83 -3.65 -5.23
CA ARG A 185 -11.76 -2.42 -6.03
C ARG A 185 -12.43 -1.25 -5.30
N LEU A 186 -13.62 -1.44 -4.73
CA LEU A 186 -14.34 -0.43 -3.96
C LEU A 186 -13.52 0.05 -2.75
N LEU A 187 -13.06 -0.87 -1.89
CA LEU A 187 -12.29 -0.55 -0.68
C LEU A 187 -10.97 0.17 -1.01
N THR A 188 -10.40 -0.10 -2.18
CA THR A 188 -9.16 0.53 -2.64
C THR A 188 -9.41 1.90 -3.25
N TYR A 189 -10.26 1.97 -4.27
CA TYR A 189 -10.45 3.15 -5.10
C TYR A 189 -11.42 4.15 -4.51
N GLU A 190 -12.54 3.70 -3.93
CA GLU A 190 -13.64 4.56 -3.47
C GLU A 190 -14.10 4.16 -2.05
N PRO A 191 -13.19 4.14 -1.05
CA PRO A 191 -13.55 3.75 0.32
C PRO A 191 -14.68 4.60 0.91
N HIS A 192 -14.79 5.86 0.48
CA HIS A 192 -15.88 6.77 0.85
C HIS A 192 -17.28 6.33 0.41
N ARG A 193 -17.39 5.40 -0.56
CA ARG A 193 -18.67 4.84 -1.05
C ARG A 193 -19.03 3.53 -0.37
N LEU A 194 -18.24 3.06 0.59
CA LEU A 194 -18.51 1.81 1.28
C LEU A 194 -19.73 1.94 2.20
N THR A 195 -20.78 1.17 1.91
CA THR A 195 -22.05 1.20 2.64
C THR A 195 -22.39 -0.16 3.27
N GLU A 196 -23.43 -0.19 4.12
CA GLU A 196 -24.00 -1.44 4.63
C GLU A 196 -24.41 -2.41 3.51
N ALA A 197 -24.94 -1.88 2.41
CA ALA A 197 -25.37 -2.70 1.29
C ALA A 197 -24.20 -3.44 0.63
N GLU A 198 -23.04 -2.79 0.50
CA GLU A 198 -21.84 -3.41 -0.05
C GLU A 198 -21.29 -4.49 0.88
N ILE A 199 -21.29 -4.25 2.20
CA ILE A 199 -20.91 -5.27 3.19
C ILE A 199 -21.92 -6.43 3.21
N HIS A 200 -23.21 -6.16 3.02
CA HIS A 200 -24.21 -7.23 2.91
C HIS A 200 -23.98 -8.09 1.67
N ARG A 201 -23.69 -7.50 0.51
CA ARG A 201 -23.40 -8.25 -0.73
C ARG A 201 -22.24 -9.23 -0.57
N ILE A 202 -21.13 -8.81 0.05
CA ILE A 202 -20.00 -9.74 0.26
C ILE A 202 -20.35 -10.85 1.27
N LYS A 203 -21.16 -10.54 2.29
CA LYS A 203 -21.64 -11.52 3.29
C LYS A 203 -22.61 -12.56 2.72
N GLN A 204 -23.19 -12.35 1.54
CA GLN A 204 -23.97 -13.39 0.86
C GLN A 204 -23.10 -14.57 0.39
N HIS A 205 -21.79 -14.35 0.28
CA HIS A 205 -20.85 -15.35 -0.26
C HIS A 205 -19.75 -15.77 0.73
N TYR A 206 -19.49 -14.98 1.78
CA TYR A 206 -18.39 -15.22 2.72
C TYR A 206 -18.86 -15.13 4.17
N THR A 207 -18.26 -15.92 5.05
CA THR A 207 -18.55 -15.82 6.49
C THR A 207 -18.10 -14.47 7.04
N PRO A 208 -18.67 -13.98 8.17
CA PRO A 208 -18.22 -12.74 8.77
C PRO A 208 -16.71 -12.67 9.06
N LEU A 209 -16.10 -13.79 9.49
CA LEU A 209 -14.64 -13.87 9.70
C LEU A 209 -13.85 -13.84 8.39
N GLN A 210 -14.33 -14.48 7.32
CA GLN A 210 -13.69 -14.36 6.00
C GLN A 210 -13.75 -12.92 5.47
N VAL A 211 -14.81 -12.16 5.76
CA VAL A 211 -14.87 -10.74 5.41
C VAL A 211 -13.86 -9.92 6.23
N VAL A 212 -13.64 -10.23 7.52
CA VAL A 212 -12.56 -9.61 8.31
C VAL A 212 -11.19 -9.96 7.73
N GLU A 213 -10.94 -11.24 7.42
CA GLU A 213 -9.68 -11.72 6.83
C GLU A 213 -9.38 -10.98 5.52
N MET A 214 -10.38 -10.91 4.64
CA MET A 214 -10.28 -10.21 3.36
C MET A 214 -10.00 -8.72 3.56
N THR A 215 -10.76 -8.06 4.44
CA THR A 215 -10.63 -6.63 4.73
C THR A 215 -9.25 -6.30 5.29
N MET A 216 -8.75 -7.09 6.23
CA MET A 216 -7.41 -6.94 6.80
C MET A 216 -6.32 -7.17 5.74
N SER A 217 -6.46 -8.20 4.92
CA SER A 217 -5.52 -8.50 3.83
C SER A 217 -5.46 -7.35 2.80
N MET A 218 -6.61 -6.92 2.28
CA MET A 218 -6.69 -5.84 1.27
C MET A 218 -6.25 -4.48 1.81
N SER A 219 -6.51 -4.21 3.09
CA SER A 219 -6.02 -3.00 3.76
C SER A 219 -4.50 -3.03 3.92
N GLY A 220 -3.93 -4.20 4.23
CA GLY A 220 -2.47 -4.41 4.25
C GLY A 220 -1.87 -4.21 2.86
N ASN A 221 -2.51 -4.72 1.81
CA ASN A 221 -2.10 -4.53 0.43
C ASN A 221 -2.08 -3.04 0.03
N ASN A 222 -3.10 -2.29 0.44
CA ASN A 222 -3.17 -0.84 0.25
C ASN A 222 -2.02 -0.08 0.94
N ALA A 223 -1.62 -0.55 2.13
CA ALA A 223 -0.48 0.00 2.85
C ALA A 223 0.85 -0.33 2.15
N ILE A 224 1.02 -1.58 1.66
CA ILE A 224 2.20 -1.98 0.87
C ILE A 224 2.33 -1.08 -0.37
N ASN A 225 1.25 -0.90 -1.14
CA ASN A 225 1.30 -0.09 -2.36
C ASN A 225 1.78 1.34 -2.09
N ARG A 226 1.27 1.97 -1.02
CA ARG A 226 1.67 3.33 -0.62
C ARG A 226 3.13 3.40 -0.19
N TRP A 227 3.61 2.38 0.54
CA TRP A 227 5.02 2.31 0.87
C TRP A 227 5.90 2.17 -0.39
N LYS A 228 5.57 1.23 -1.28
CA LYS A 228 6.39 0.95 -2.48
C LYS A 228 6.44 2.14 -3.44
N GLU A 229 5.29 2.75 -3.71
CA GLU A 229 5.25 3.93 -4.59
C GLU A 229 5.79 5.19 -3.90
N GLY A 230 5.49 5.39 -2.62
CA GLY A 230 5.98 6.53 -1.85
C GLY A 230 7.50 6.57 -1.82
N THR A 231 8.14 5.43 -1.52
CA THR A 231 9.60 5.27 -1.52
C THR A 231 10.21 5.19 -2.91
N GLY A 232 9.40 5.06 -3.96
CA GLY A 232 9.86 4.97 -5.34
C GLY A 232 10.68 3.73 -5.64
N LEU A 233 10.29 2.58 -5.08
CA LEU A 233 11.01 1.33 -5.29
C LEU A 233 10.92 0.86 -6.76
N PRO A 234 12.06 0.58 -7.43
CA PRO A 234 12.04 0.00 -8.76
C PRO A 234 11.53 -1.44 -8.73
N GLN A 235 10.94 -1.86 -9.85
CA GLN A 235 10.57 -3.26 -10.04
C GLN A 235 11.83 -4.14 -9.99
N SER A 236 11.70 -5.36 -9.44
CA SER A 236 12.85 -6.27 -9.37
C SER A 236 13.28 -6.72 -10.77
N ALA A 237 14.59 -6.80 -10.99
CA ALA A 237 15.17 -7.18 -12.28
C ALA A 237 14.74 -8.59 -12.76
N GLY A 238 14.44 -9.49 -11.82
CA GLY A 238 13.92 -10.83 -12.08
C GLY A 238 13.06 -11.33 -10.91
N ASN A 239 12.50 -12.53 -11.06
CA ASN A 239 11.57 -13.09 -10.09
C ASN A 239 12.24 -13.39 -8.74
N THR A 240 11.92 -12.57 -7.74
CA THR A 240 12.48 -12.70 -6.39
C THR A 240 11.70 -13.64 -5.47
N PHE A 241 10.60 -14.23 -5.96
CA PHE A 241 9.77 -15.15 -5.19
C PHE A 241 10.48 -16.49 -4.96
N THR A 242 11.15 -17.01 -5.98
CA THR A 242 11.88 -18.29 -5.94
C THR A 242 13.21 -18.21 -5.18
N GLY A 243 13.81 -17.01 -5.10
CA GLY A 243 15.14 -16.80 -4.50
C GLY A 243 15.19 -16.70 -2.96
N ARG A 244 14.06 -16.64 -2.24
CA ARG A 244 14.03 -16.52 -0.76
C ARG A 244 13.81 -17.85 -0.02
N GLY A 245 14.38 -18.94 -0.54
CA GLY A 245 14.19 -20.28 0.03
C GLY A 245 12.73 -20.77 -0.02
N GLY A 246 11.93 -20.20 -0.94
CA GLY A 246 10.65 -20.77 -1.32
C GLY A 246 10.86 -21.98 -2.24
N PRO A 247 9.84 -22.83 -2.45
CA PRO A 247 9.91 -23.87 -3.46
C PRO A 247 10.27 -23.21 -4.81
N ALA A 248 11.15 -23.86 -5.59
CA ALA A 248 11.42 -23.45 -6.96
C ALA A 248 10.07 -23.34 -7.69
N ALA A 249 9.86 -22.24 -8.43
CA ALA A 249 8.69 -22.14 -9.27
C ALA A 249 8.69 -23.36 -10.22
N PRO A 250 7.54 -24.02 -10.43
CA PRO A 250 7.48 -25.13 -11.37
C PRO A 250 7.98 -24.65 -12.73
N ALA A 251 8.64 -25.53 -13.51
CA ALA A 251 9.15 -25.22 -14.84
C ALA A 251 8.08 -24.72 -15.83
N THR A 252 6.80 -24.81 -15.44
CA THR A 252 5.61 -24.36 -16.16
C THR A 252 5.11 -22.96 -15.76
N ALA A 253 5.82 -22.27 -14.85
CA ALA A 253 5.49 -20.90 -14.45
C ALA A 253 5.76 -19.94 -15.61
N GLU A 254 4.74 -19.22 -16.04
CA GLU A 254 4.83 -18.13 -17.01
C GLU A 254 5.48 -16.90 -16.33
N HIS A 255 6.22 -16.07 -17.06
CA HIS A 255 6.93 -14.87 -16.54
C HIS A 255 8.10 -15.14 -15.58
N ALA A 256 8.92 -16.16 -15.84
CA ALA A 256 10.01 -16.56 -14.94
C ALA A 256 11.02 -15.44 -14.64
N ASP A 257 11.36 -14.59 -15.62
CA ASP A 257 12.36 -13.52 -15.46
C ASP A 257 11.87 -12.14 -15.93
N ASN A 258 10.89 -12.10 -16.82
CA ASN A 258 10.33 -10.87 -17.41
C ASN A 258 8.82 -11.01 -17.64
N PHE A 259 8.16 -9.91 -17.97
CA PHE A 259 6.73 -9.83 -18.23
C PHE A 259 6.38 -9.84 -19.72
N THR A 260 7.34 -10.15 -20.61
CA THR A 260 7.19 -9.99 -22.07
C THR A 260 6.48 -11.15 -22.75
N THR A 261 5.96 -12.13 -21.99
CA THR A 261 5.16 -13.23 -22.52
C THR A 261 3.99 -12.66 -23.36
N PRO A 262 3.83 -13.06 -24.64
CA PRO A 262 2.79 -12.55 -25.51
C PRO A 262 1.40 -12.68 -24.88
N THR A 263 0.62 -11.60 -24.92
CA THR A 263 -0.78 -11.62 -24.51
C THR A 263 -1.64 -12.25 -25.59
N SER A 264 -2.58 -13.13 -25.22
CA SER A 264 -3.47 -13.78 -26.18
C SER A 264 -4.36 -12.78 -26.93
N GLU A 265 -4.82 -13.18 -28.12
CA GLU A 265 -5.76 -12.39 -28.94
C GLU A 265 -6.98 -11.92 -28.13
N LYS A 266 -7.49 -12.80 -27.27
CA LYS A 266 -8.67 -12.57 -26.45
C LYS A 266 -8.55 -11.32 -25.57
N PHE A 267 -7.37 -11.08 -25.00
CA PHE A 267 -7.14 -10.01 -24.03
C PHE A 267 -6.30 -8.85 -24.55
N ARG A 268 -5.66 -9.01 -25.71
CA ARG A 268 -4.71 -8.02 -26.25
C ARG A 268 -5.28 -6.61 -26.38
N SER A 269 -6.53 -6.47 -26.79
CA SER A 269 -7.20 -5.18 -26.98
C SER A 269 -8.22 -4.84 -25.88
N LYS A 270 -8.32 -5.65 -24.83
CA LYS A 270 -9.28 -5.41 -23.75
C LYS A 270 -8.78 -4.27 -22.85
N ILE A 271 -9.68 -3.33 -22.59
CA ILE A 271 -9.45 -2.25 -21.63
C ILE A 271 -9.72 -2.78 -20.23
N SER A 272 -8.86 -2.39 -19.28
CA SER A 272 -9.04 -2.72 -17.88
C SER A 272 -10.37 -2.23 -17.31
N ILE A 273 -11.06 -3.09 -16.57
CA ILE A 273 -12.20 -2.75 -15.72
C ILE A 273 -11.78 -2.43 -14.29
N VAL A 274 -10.51 -2.71 -13.94
CA VAL A 274 -9.98 -2.53 -12.58
C VAL A 274 -9.34 -1.16 -12.41
N ALA A 275 -8.48 -0.79 -13.35
CA ALA A 275 -7.71 0.44 -13.30
C ALA A 275 -8.59 1.69 -13.40
N PRO A 276 -8.30 2.74 -12.62
CA PRO A 276 -9.05 3.98 -12.68
C PRO A 276 -8.54 4.85 -13.84
N LEU A 277 -8.93 4.47 -15.05
CA LEU A 277 -8.58 5.17 -16.29
C LEU A 277 -9.48 6.40 -16.47
N GLU A 278 -8.87 7.53 -16.79
CA GLU A 278 -9.63 8.63 -17.38
C GLU A 278 -10.04 8.26 -18.82
N ILE A 279 -11.31 8.48 -19.14
CA ILE A 279 -11.88 8.19 -20.47
C ILE A 279 -12.22 9.51 -21.16
N PHE A 280 -11.59 9.77 -22.30
CA PHE A 280 -11.84 10.92 -23.16
C PHE A 280 -12.33 10.46 -24.53
N ASN A 281 -13.48 10.96 -24.99
CA ASN A 281 -14.13 10.55 -26.25
C ASN A 281 -14.25 9.01 -26.41
N GLY A 282 -14.60 8.32 -25.32
CA GLY A 282 -14.78 6.87 -25.31
C GLY A 282 -13.48 6.05 -25.34
N LYS A 283 -12.31 6.68 -25.19
CA LYS A 283 -11.01 6.00 -25.15
C LYS A 283 -10.22 6.37 -23.88
N PRO A 284 -9.38 5.48 -23.34
CA PRO A 284 -8.46 5.81 -22.26
C PRO A 284 -7.50 6.93 -22.66
N SER A 285 -7.34 7.95 -21.83
CA SER A 285 -6.37 9.04 -22.05
C SER A 285 -4.93 8.65 -21.68
N GLY A 286 -4.78 7.52 -20.96
CA GLY A 286 -3.51 7.11 -20.34
C GLY A 286 -3.26 7.80 -19.00
N GLN A 287 -4.10 8.74 -18.58
CA GLN A 287 -4.02 9.38 -17.26
C GLN A 287 -4.84 8.62 -16.23
N GLY A 288 -4.35 8.65 -15.00
CA GLY A 288 -5.08 8.14 -13.85
C GLY A 288 -6.16 9.11 -13.41
N PHE A 289 -7.35 8.59 -13.18
CA PHE A 289 -8.44 9.34 -12.59
C PHE A 289 -8.47 9.09 -11.08
N SER A 290 -8.55 10.15 -10.27
CA SER A 290 -8.77 10.04 -8.84
C SER A 290 -9.63 11.21 -8.37
N SER A 291 -10.96 11.09 -8.52
CA SER A 291 -11.89 12.06 -7.97
C SER A 291 -12.41 11.60 -6.61
N ARG A 292 -12.06 12.32 -5.56
CA ARG A 292 -12.82 12.32 -4.30
C ARG A 292 -13.84 13.46 -4.36
N PRO A 293 -15.07 13.29 -3.87
CA PRO A 293 -15.99 14.41 -3.72
C PRO A 293 -15.39 15.46 -2.77
N GLU A 294 -15.79 16.71 -2.96
CA GLU A 294 -15.47 17.83 -2.05
C GLU A 294 -15.76 17.43 -0.59
N LEU A 295 -14.95 17.92 0.34
CA LEU A 295 -15.07 17.57 1.75
C LEU A 295 -16.31 18.20 2.37
N GLU A 296 -16.94 17.48 3.29
CA GLU A 296 -18.09 17.96 4.05
C GLU A 296 -17.74 19.20 4.88
N ASP A 297 -18.68 20.13 5.04
CA ASP A 297 -18.49 21.30 5.89
C ASP A 297 -18.46 20.94 7.39
N ARG A 298 -18.21 21.94 8.25
CA ARG A 298 -18.06 21.74 9.69
C ARG A 298 -19.30 21.10 10.33
N ASP A 299 -20.49 21.58 9.98
CA ASP A 299 -21.73 21.14 10.60
C ASP A 299 -22.06 19.71 10.16
N GLU A 300 -21.84 19.41 8.88
CA GLU A 300 -21.94 18.06 8.34
C GLU A 300 -20.96 17.10 9.02
N VAL A 301 -19.69 17.49 9.21
CA VAL A 301 -18.69 16.66 9.91
C VAL A 301 -19.13 16.37 11.34
N GLN A 302 -19.58 17.38 12.08
CA GLN A 302 -20.04 17.20 13.45
C GLN A 302 -21.25 16.26 13.52
N ALA A 303 -22.22 16.41 12.60
CA ALA A 303 -23.36 15.50 12.50
C ALA A 303 -22.92 14.06 12.17
N LYS A 304 -21.95 13.88 11.26
CA LYS A 304 -21.38 12.56 10.95
C LYS A 304 -20.69 11.95 12.15
N LEU A 305 -19.83 12.69 12.86
CA LEU A 305 -19.14 12.20 14.06
C LEU A 305 -20.11 11.79 15.17
N ALA A 306 -21.19 12.56 15.38
CA ALA A 306 -22.26 12.19 16.32
C ALA A 306 -22.93 10.87 15.92
N SER A 307 -23.22 10.67 14.62
CA SER A 307 -23.79 9.41 14.14
C SER A 307 -22.85 8.22 14.32
N VAL A 308 -21.53 8.43 14.22
CA VAL A 308 -20.51 7.37 14.34
C VAL A 308 -20.49 6.78 15.73
N ALA A 309 -20.71 7.57 16.78
CA ALA A 309 -20.78 7.09 18.16
C ALA A 309 -21.92 6.06 18.39
N THR A 310 -22.93 6.05 17.52
CA THR A 310 -24.09 5.16 17.61
C THR A 310 -24.02 3.92 16.71
N ARG A 311 -22.93 3.75 15.95
CA ARG A 311 -22.79 2.63 15.01
C ARG A 311 -22.79 1.29 15.75
N ILE A 312 -23.32 0.28 15.07
CA ILE A 312 -23.15 -1.11 15.48
C ILE A 312 -22.11 -1.72 14.53
N PRO A 313 -21.03 -2.32 15.06
CA PRO A 313 -20.00 -2.94 14.23
C PRO A 313 -20.59 -3.93 13.22
N ARG A 314 -20.24 -3.73 11.95
CA ARG A 314 -20.63 -4.58 10.82
C ARG A 314 -19.94 -5.93 10.85
N LEU A 315 -18.75 -5.99 11.45
CA LEU A 315 -17.88 -7.15 11.46
C LEU A 315 -17.65 -7.64 12.89
N PRO A 316 -17.39 -8.94 13.10
CA PRO A 316 -17.24 -9.51 14.43
C PRO A 316 -16.08 -8.86 15.18
N LEU A 317 -16.28 -8.63 16.47
CA LEU A 317 -15.26 -8.15 17.40
C LEU A 317 -15.02 -9.23 18.45
N VAL A 318 -13.76 -9.48 18.79
CA VAL A 318 -13.41 -10.32 19.94
C VAL A 318 -13.94 -9.68 21.22
N ASP A 319 -14.31 -10.48 22.22
CA ASP A 319 -14.72 -9.95 23.51
C ASP A 319 -13.60 -9.18 24.22
N LYS A 320 -13.98 -8.26 25.12
CA LYS A 320 -13.02 -7.36 25.77
C LYS A 320 -11.95 -8.11 26.57
N ALA A 321 -12.31 -9.18 27.29
CA ALA A 321 -11.37 -9.91 28.14
C ALA A 321 -10.30 -10.67 27.34
N PRO A 322 -10.63 -11.49 26.32
CA PRO A 322 -9.61 -12.09 25.46
C PRO A 322 -8.76 -11.06 24.71
N ALA A 323 -9.36 -9.96 24.25
CA ALA A 323 -8.61 -8.89 23.60
C ALA A 323 -7.63 -8.19 24.55
N ALA A 324 -8.00 -8.00 25.83
CA ALA A 324 -7.12 -7.46 26.86
C ALA A 324 -5.92 -8.39 27.14
N ALA A 325 -6.16 -9.70 27.25
CA ALA A 325 -5.11 -10.69 27.45
C ALA A 325 -4.10 -10.69 26.27
N TRP A 326 -4.61 -10.75 25.04
CA TRP A 326 -3.79 -10.68 23.83
C TRP A 326 -2.96 -9.38 23.74
N LEU A 327 -3.55 -8.26 24.16
CA LEU A 327 -2.87 -6.97 24.16
C LEU A 327 -1.74 -6.91 25.20
N GLN A 328 -1.98 -7.45 26.40
CA GLN A 328 -0.97 -7.56 27.46
C GLN A 328 0.20 -8.42 27.01
N GLU A 329 -0.05 -9.57 26.39
CA GLU A 329 0.99 -10.44 25.81
C GLU A 329 1.82 -9.74 24.72
N SER A 330 1.20 -8.81 23.99
CA SER A 330 1.86 -8.04 22.94
C SER A 330 2.72 -6.89 23.47
N GLY A 331 2.73 -6.65 24.79
CA GLY A 331 3.54 -5.63 25.45
C GLY A 331 3.11 -4.20 25.14
N GLN A 332 1.87 -3.98 24.70
CA GLN A 332 1.36 -2.66 24.33
C GLN A 332 0.43 -2.12 25.40
N ALA A 333 0.75 -0.94 25.93
CA ALA A 333 -0.09 -0.24 26.90
C ALA A 333 -1.03 0.74 26.18
N VAL A 334 -2.13 0.22 25.63
CA VAL A 334 -3.21 1.03 25.02
C VAL A 334 -4.59 0.53 25.48
N PRO A 335 -5.65 1.35 25.41
CA PRO A 335 -7.00 0.91 25.76
C PRO A 335 -7.52 -0.18 24.82
N VAL A 336 -8.30 -1.13 25.36
CA VAL A 336 -8.97 -2.19 24.59
C VAL A 336 -10.20 -1.61 23.87
N THR A 337 -9.92 -0.94 22.76
CA THR A 337 -10.92 -0.31 21.88
C THR A 337 -11.50 -1.30 20.87
N SER A 338 -12.55 -0.89 20.17
CA SER A 338 -13.18 -1.69 19.13
C SER A 338 -12.23 -2.09 18.00
N TRP A 339 -11.24 -1.26 17.62
CA TRP A 339 -10.27 -1.65 16.58
C TRP A 339 -9.27 -2.70 17.08
N ILE A 340 -8.88 -2.66 18.36
CA ILE A 340 -8.06 -3.70 19.01
C ILE A 340 -8.81 -5.04 18.96
N ARG A 341 -10.09 -5.02 19.33
CA ARG A 341 -10.97 -6.19 19.31
C ARG A 341 -11.22 -6.74 17.91
N LEU A 342 -11.25 -5.87 16.90
CA LEU A 342 -11.42 -6.24 15.50
C LEU A 342 -10.19 -7.01 14.97
N ILE A 343 -8.99 -6.45 15.12
CA ILE A 343 -7.77 -7.12 14.65
C ILE A 343 -7.42 -8.34 15.51
N GLY A 344 -7.91 -8.38 16.75
CA GLY A 344 -7.77 -9.52 17.66
C GLY A 344 -8.48 -10.79 17.18
N ASN A 345 -9.37 -10.74 16.17
CA ASN A 345 -9.90 -11.96 15.54
C ASN A 345 -8.80 -12.82 14.89
N PHE A 346 -7.68 -12.19 14.55
CA PHE A 346 -6.51 -12.81 13.94
C PHE A 346 -5.25 -12.36 14.70
N PRO A 347 -5.00 -12.93 15.89
CA PRO A 347 -3.99 -12.42 16.83
C PRO A 347 -2.55 -12.41 16.27
N ASN A 348 -2.16 -13.37 15.43
CA ASN A 348 -0.83 -13.39 14.81
C ASN A 348 -0.67 -12.26 13.79
N GLU A 349 -1.66 -12.09 12.92
CA GLU A 349 -1.69 -11.00 11.93
C GLU A 349 -1.83 -9.63 12.60
N GLY A 350 -2.66 -9.52 13.64
CA GLY A 350 -2.83 -8.33 14.46
C GLY A 350 -1.53 -7.92 15.16
N ARG A 351 -0.78 -8.88 15.71
CA ARG A 351 0.47 -8.62 16.47
C ARG A 351 1.54 -7.98 15.59
N GLY A 352 1.63 -8.39 14.32
CA GLY A 352 2.56 -7.78 13.36
C GLY A 352 2.28 -6.32 13.06
N ARG A 353 1.01 -5.90 13.17
CA ARG A 353 0.53 -4.56 12.79
C ARG A 353 0.41 -3.59 13.97
N LEU A 354 0.24 -4.15 15.17
CA LEU A 354 -0.09 -3.41 16.37
C LEU A 354 0.91 -2.28 16.69
N PRO A 355 2.24 -2.47 16.62
CA PRO A 355 3.19 -1.38 16.91
C PRO A 355 2.99 -0.17 15.98
N SER A 356 2.84 -0.39 14.68
CA SER A 356 2.62 0.69 13.70
C SER A 356 1.31 1.44 13.97
N LEU A 357 0.23 0.71 14.31
CA LEU A 357 -1.07 1.32 14.60
C LEU A 357 -1.05 2.15 15.87
N VAL A 358 -0.39 1.67 16.93
CA VAL A 358 -0.24 2.39 18.20
C VAL A 358 0.65 3.63 18.05
N ALA A 359 1.69 3.56 17.23
CA ALA A 359 2.63 4.67 17.04
C ALA A 359 2.06 5.84 16.20
N ARG A 360 0.88 5.69 15.58
CA ARG A 360 0.23 6.76 14.80
C ARG A 360 -0.16 7.99 15.63
N GLU A 361 -0.26 7.85 16.95
CA GLU A 361 -0.66 8.94 17.86
C GLU A 361 0.40 9.18 18.93
N LYS A 362 1.64 8.74 18.68
CA LYS A 362 2.79 8.92 19.59
C LYS A 362 3.93 9.58 18.85
N GLN A 363 4.64 10.48 19.51
CA GLN A 363 5.90 10.99 18.99
C GLN A 363 6.93 9.87 18.95
N THR A 364 7.39 9.56 17.75
CA THR A 364 8.50 8.65 17.47
C THR A 364 9.23 9.23 16.26
N GLY A 365 10.53 8.95 16.10
CA GLY A 365 11.29 9.51 14.97
C GLY A 365 11.28 11.03 14.93
N GLU A 366 11.20 11.59 13.73
CA GLU A 366 11.31 13.03 13.47
C GLU A 366 9.94 13.73 13.31
N LEU A 367 8.86 12.98 13.08
CA LEU A 367 7.50 13.53 13.09
C LEU A 367 7.04 13.79 14.52
N THR A 368 6.62 15.02 14.79
CA THR A 368 6.00 15.37 16.06
C THR A 368 4.66 14.65 16.24
N GLU A 369 4.22 14.52 17.49
CA GLU A 369 2.88 13.98 17.79
C GLU A 369 1.79 14.78 17.07
N LEU A 370 1.88 16.12 17.08
CA LEU A 370 0.92 16.99 16.42
C LEU A 370 0.87 16.73 14.90
N GLN A 371 2.02 16.67 14.22
CA GLN A 371 2.07 16.38 12.78
C GLN A 371 1.46 15.03 12.43
N LYS A 372 1.72 13.99 13.23
CA LYS A 372 1.12 12.66 13.00
C LYS A 372 -0.40 12.67 13.11
N VAL A 373 -0.95 13.38 14.10
CA VAL A 373 -2.40 13.44 14.29
C VAL A 373 -3.05 14.36 13.25
N GLN A 374 -2.37 15.42 12.81
CA GLN A 374 -2.78 16.23 11.65
C GLN A 374 -2.85 15.39 10.37
N LEU A 375 -1.83 14.56 10.13
CA LEU A 375 -1.84 13.57 9.04
C LEU A 375 -2.98 12.56 9.18
N ASN A 376 -3.27 12.08 10.40
CA ASN A 376 -4.40 11.19 10.65
C ASN A 376 -5.72 11.84 10.21
N TRP A 377 -5.94 13.10 10.56
CA TRP A 377 -7.12 13.87 10.15
C TRP A 377 -7.18 14.03 8.62
N ILE A 378 -6.13 14.58 7.99
CA ILE A 378 -6.08 14.84 6.54
C ILE A 378 -6.40 13.59 5.73
N ILE A 379 -5.80 12.46 6.10
CA ILE A 379 -5.94 11.20 5.36
C ILE A 379 -7.31 10.55 5.65
N ALA A 380 -7.77 10.57 6.91
CA ALA A 380 -9.09 10.02 7.26
C ALA A 380 -10.25 10.80 6.64
N ARG A 381 -10.13 12.13 6.52
CA ARG A 381 -11.13 12.98 5.86
C ARG A 381 -11.25 12.66 4.37
N GLN A 382 -10.14 12.46 3.68
CA GLN A 382 -10.15 12.05 2.26
C GLN A 382 -10.81 10.69 2.03
N ASP A 383 -10.53 9.73 2.92
CA ASP A 383 -11.13 8.39 2.84
C ASP A 383 -12.59 8.37 3.36
N ARG A 384 -13.04 9.42 4.06
CA ARG A 384 -14.27 9.44 4.89
C ARG A 384 -14.32 8.26 5.87
N ALA A 385 -13.17 7.96 6.46
CA ALA A 385 -13.04 6.96 7.51
C ALA A 385 -13.43 7.57 8.86
N TRP A 386 -14.74 7.71 9.09
CA TRP A 386 -15.29 8.54 10.15
C TRP A 386 -14.89 8.10 11.57
N TYR A 387 -14.64 6.79 11.78
CA TYR A 387 -14.05 6.32 13.03
C TYR A 387 -12.66 6.94 13.26
N ALA A 388 -11.81 6.94 12.23
CA ALA A 388 -10.47 7.52 12.30
C ALA A 388 -10.49 9.06 12.35
N VAL A 389 -11.45 9.72 11.68
CA VAL A 389 -11.67 11.17 11.80
C VAL A 389 -12.00 11.54 13.26
N GLY A 390 -12.90 10.79 13.90
CA GLY A 390 -13.27 11.04 15.30
C GLY A 390 -12.11 10.84 16.28
N GLN A 391 -11.28 9.81 16.07
CA GLN A 391 -10.06 9.60 16.87
C GLN A 391 -9.07 10.76 16.68
N ALA A 392 -8.81 11.16 15.44
CA ALA A 392 -7.93 12.28 15.14
C ALA A 392 -8.45 13.60 15.72
N HIS A 393 -9.77 13.87 15.63
CA HIS A 393 -10.41 15.05 16.23
C HIS A 393 -10.17 15.12 17.74
N LYS A 394 -10.56 14.07 18.47
CA LYS A 394 -10.36 13.98 19.93
C LYS A 394 -8.90 14.20 20.31
N LYS A 395 -7.99 13.59 19.55
CA LYS A 395 -6.55 13.69 19.82
C LYS A 395 -6.00 15.09 19.52
N LEU A 396 -6.39 15.74 18.42
CA LEU A 396 -5.99 17.12 18.09
C LEU A 396 -6.47 18.11 19.16
N MET A 397 -7.72 17.98 19.61
CA MET A 397 -8.26 18.78 20.72
C MET A 397 -7.46 18.57 22.01
N SER A 398 -7.09 17.32 22.33
CA SER A 398 -6.24 17.02 23.49
C SER A 398 -4.82 17.59 23.41
N LEU A 399 -4.33 17.85 22.19
CA LEU A 399 -3.05 18.52 21.92
C LEU A 399 -3.17 20.05 21.85
N GLY A 400 -4.34 20.60 22.21
CA GLY A 400 -4.58 22.05 22.30
C GLY A 400 -4.89 22.73 20.97
N GLN A 401 -5.19 21.98 19.91
CA GLN A 401 -5.71 22.58 18.67
C GLN A 401 -7.15 23.06 18.90
N SER A 402 -7.50 24.24 18.39
CA SER A 402 -8.89 24.69 18.32
C SER A 402 -9.62 24.04 17.14
N GLU A 403 -10.96 24.03 17.18
CA GLU A 403 -11.79 23.59 16.04
C GLU A 403 -11.41 24.30 14.74
N ASP A 404 -11.14 25.61 14.78
CA ASP A 404 -10.72 26.38 13.60
C ASP A 404 -9.37 25.93 13.04
N GLN A 405 -8.43 25.54 13.90
CA GLN A 405 -7.15 24.99 13.46
C GLN A 405 -7.33 23.60 12.84
N ILE A 406 -8.17 22.76 13.44
CA ILE A 406 -8.47 21.41 12.94
C ILE A 406 -9.11 21.50 11.55
N PHE A 407 -10.20 22.25 11.41
CA PHE A 407 -10.91 22.34 10.12
C PHE A 407 -10.09 23.05 9.03
N ARG A 408 -9.08 23.84 9.38
CA ARG A 408 -8.14 24.41 8.39
C ARG A 408 -7.30 23.35 7.69
N LEU A 409 -7.11 22.17 8.29
CA LEU A 409 -6.42 21.03 7.67
C LEU A 409 -7.09 20.54 6.37
N ASP A 410 -8.41 20.72 6.27
CA ASP A 410 -9.22 20.34 5.10
C ASP A 410 -9.08 21.31 3.92
N GLY A 411 -8.59 22.52 4.17
CA GLY A 411 -8.59 23.63 3.21
C GLY A 411 -7.22 24.29 3.06
N ASP A 412 -7.22 25.63 3.08
CA ASP A 412 -6.03 26.43 2.81
C ASP A 412 -4.96 26.28 3.91
N ARG A 413 -3.77 25.82 3.50
CA ARG A 413 -2.60 25.60 4.36
C ARG A 413 -1.56 26.72 4.25
N THR A 414 -1.85 27.84 3.60
CA THR A 414 -0.92 28.97 3.41
C THR A 414 -0.33 29.52 4.71
N THR A 415 -1.03 29.38 5.85
CA THR A 415 -0.53 29.83 7.16
C THR A 415 0.51 28.89 7.79
N TRP A 416 0.80 27.75 7.17
CA TRP A 416 1.70 26.72 7.68
C TRP A 416 3.10 26.89 7.08
N SER A 417 4.11 26.28 7.68
CA SER A 417 5.46 26.29 7.10
C SER A 417 5.45 25.66 5.70
N GLU A 418 6.29 26.14 4.79
CA GLU A 418 6.41 25.54 3.45
C GLU A 418 6.77 24.03 3.53
N ALA A 419 7.56 23.65 4.54
CA ALA A 419 7.94 22.27 4.80
C ALA A 419 6.72 21.40 5.14
N ASP A 420 5.85 21.85 6.05
CA ASP A 420 4.61 21.15 6.41
C ASP A 420 3.61 21.11 5.24
N GLN A 421 3.47 22.21 4.50
CA GLN A 421 2.61 22.26 3.31
C GLN A 421 3.01 21.20 2.28
N ALA A 422 4.32 21.11 1.98
CA ALA A 422 4.85 20.10 1.06
C ALA A 422 4.64 18.68 1.60
N LEU A 423 4.90 18.45 2.89
CA LEU A 423 4.76 17.13 3.51
C LEU A 423 3.31 16.64 3.55
N PHE A 424 2.36 17.53 3.86
CA PHE A 424 0.94 17.18 3.89
C PHE A 424 0.33 17.02 2.51
N THR A 425 0.76 17.80 1.53
CA THR A 425 0.36 17.62 0.13
C THR A 425 0.86 16.28 -0.40
N PHE A 426 2.14 15.97 -0.15
CA PHE A 426 2.73 14.66 -0.45
C PHE A 426 1.92 13.51 0.18
N ALA A 427 1.62 13.62 1.48
CA ALA A 427 0.85 12.60 2.20
C ALA A 427 -0.59 12.45 1.68
N GLN A 428 -1.24 13.56 1.35
CA GLN A 428 -2.59 13.61 0.76
C GLN A 428 -2.63 12.92 -0.60
N HIS A 429 -1.72 13.26 -1.52
CA HIS A 429 -1.67 12.61 -2.83
C HIS A 429 -1.36 11.12 -2.72
N LEU A 430 -0.38 10.74 -1.90
CA LEU A 430 -0.03 9.33 -1.67
C LEU A 430 -1.20 8.54 -1.05
N ALA A 431 -1.95 9.15 -0.13
CA ALA A 431 -3.09 8.52 0.51
C ALA A 431 -4.27 8.32 -0.45
N ALA A 432 -4.62 9.34 -1.24
CA ALA A 432 -5.73 9.30 -2.18
C ALA A 432 -5.58 8.17 -3.21
N SER A 433 -4.43 8.14 -3.88
CA SER A 433 -4.02 7.06 -4.76
C SER A 433 -2.51 7.11 -4.97
N PRO A 434 -1.75 6.00 -4.81
CA PRO A 434 -0.31 6.02 -4.96
C PRO A 434 0.21 6.56 -6.30
N ILE A 435 -0.61 6.48 -7.36
CA ILE A 435 -0.26 7.04 -8.67
C ILE A 435 -0.49 8.55 -8.78
N ALA A 436 -1.34 9.13 -7.93
CA ALA A 436 -1.53 10.58 -7.87
C ALA A 436 -0.28 11.30 -7.33
N LEU A 437 0.59 10.58 -6.61
CA LEU A 437 1.86 11.12 -6.14
C LEU A 437 2.84 11.31 -7.31
N THR A 438 3.09 12.57 -7.65
CA THR A 438 4.02 12.96 -8.72
C THR A 438 5.48 12.88 -8.26
N ASP A 439 6.42 12.96 -9.20
CA ASP A 439 7.84 13.09 -8.83
C ASP A 439 8.17 14.51 -8.34
N GLU A 440 7.45 15.54 -8.79
CA GLU A 440 7.56 16.92 -8.27
C GLU A 440 7.18 17.00 -6.78
N ASP A 441 6.07 16.37 -6.38
CA ASP A 441 5.64 16.30 -4.97
C ASP A 441 6.74 15.68 -4.08
N ALA A 442 7.33 14.57 -4.54
CA ALA A 442 8.37 13.87 -3.82
C ALA A 442 9.65 14.69 -3.71
N VAL A 443 10.09 15.32 -4.81
CA VAL A 443 11.26 16.19 -4.84
C VAL A 443 11.06 17.42 -3.95
N LEU A 444 9.89 18.04 -3.99
CA LEU A 444 9.58 19.19 -3.14
C LEU A 444 9.57 18.81 -1.65
N ALA A 445 8.95 17.68 -1.30
CA ALA A 445 8.95 17.18 0.08
C ALA A 445 10.38 16.91 0.58
N LEU A 446 11.24 16.27 -0.22
CA LEU A 446 12.65 16.01 0.11
C LEU A 446 13.54 17.25 0.12
N LYS A 447 13.17 18.29 -0.63
CA LYS A 447 13.89 19.57 -0.64
C LYS A 447 13.64 20.35 0.67
N LEU A 448 12.43 20.26 1.20
CA LEU A 448 11.99 21.05 2.36
C LEU A 448 11.99 20.28 3.69
N ASN A 449 12.12 18.95 3.64
CA ASN A 449 12.13 18.08 4.82
C ASN A 449 13.29 17.08 4.73
N SER A 450 13.70 16.51 5.87
CA SER A 450 14.74 15.48 5.88
C SER A 450 14.26 14.19 5.17
N PRO A 451 15.16 13.37 4.62
CA PRO A 451 14.81 12.04 4.13
C PRO A 451 14.11 11.18 5.19
N ALA A 452 14.49 11.33 6.47
CA ALA A 452 13.87 10.62 7.58
C ALA A 452 12.41 11.04 7.79
N GLN A 453 12.09 12.34 7.78
CA GLN A 453 10.72 12.85 7.87
C GLN A 453 9.85 12.36 6.71
N VAL A 454 10.38 12.38 5.47
CA VAL A 454 9.63 11.92 4.28
C VAL A 454 9.36 10.41 4.35
N VAL A 455 10.36 9.58 4.68
CA VAL A 455 10.17 8.12 4.79
C VAL A 455 9.24 7.75 5.94
N GLN A 456 9.37 8.43 7.08
CA GLN A 456 8.46 8.24 8.19
C GLN A 456 7.03 8.64 7.83
N THR A 457 6.85 9.72 7.07
CA THR A 457 5.53 10.13 6.54
C THR A 457 4.95 9.07 5.61
N ILE A 458 5.76 8.47 4.73
CA ILE A 458 5.33 7.35 3.87
C ILE A 458 4.85 6.16 4.73
N ASN A 459 5.60 5.79 5.78
CA ASN A 459 5.22 4.72 6.70
C ASN A 459 3.91 5.04 7.44
N HIS A 460 3.75 6.29 7.87
CA HIS A 460 2.55 6.78 8.56
C HIS A 460 1.32 6.79 7.64
N VAL A 461 1.47 7.24 6.39
CA VAL A 461 0.42 7.19 5.36
C VAL A 461 -0.01 5.74 5.09
N ALA A 462 0.94 4.80 4.99
CA ALA A 462 0.64 3.40 4.83
C ALA A 462 -0.19 2.85 6.02
N SER A 463 0.17 3.23 7.24
CA SER A 463 -0.55 2.85 8.46
C SER A 463 -1.95 3.45 8.53
N CYS A 464 -2.12 4.71 8.13
CA CYS A 464 -3.43 5.36 8.01
C CYS A 464 -4.30 4.67 6.97
N ALA A 465 -3.77 4.36 5.79
CA ALA A 465 -4.51 3.71 4.73
C ALA A 465 -5.06 2.34 5.14
N TYR A 466 -4.27 1.57 5.91
CA TYR A 466 -4.74 0.33 6.53
C TYR A 466 -5.87 0.60 7.52
N PHE A 467 -5.63 1.48 8.49
CA PHE A 467 -6.54 1.71 9.61
C PHE A 467 -7.89 2.26 9.15
N ASN A 468 -7.88 3.23 8.25
CA ASN A 468 -9.07 3.84 7.68
C ASN A 468 -9.98 2.79 7.04
N ARG A 469 -9.40 1.93 6.19
CA ARG A 469 -10.14 0.88 5.47
C ARG A 469 -10.69 -0.18 6.42
N VAL A 470 -9.88 -0.68 7.35
CA VAL A 470 -10.31 -1.72 8.30
C VAL A 470 -11.42 -1.20 9.22
N THR A 471 -11.27 0.00 9.78
CA THR A 471 -12.22 0.53 10.75
C THR A 471 -13.53 0.99 10.11
N GLU A 472 -13.49 1.58 8.92
CA GLU A 472 -14.71 2.00 8.22
C GLU A 472 -15.46 0.80 7.62
N ALA A 473 -14.75 -0.20 7.07
CA ALA A 473 -15.38 -1.44 6.62
C ALA A 473 -16.05 -2.22 7.75
N ALA A 474 -15.45 -2.21 8.94
CA ALA A 474 -16.06 -2.78 10.13
C ALA A 474 -17.17 -1.90 10.73
N GLY A 475 -17.33 -0.65 10.28
CA GLY A 475 -18.34 0.27 10.78
C GLY A 475 -18.19 0.53 12.28
N LEU A 476 -16.96 0.68 12.77
CA LEU A 476 -16.71 0.83 14.21
C LEU A 476 -17.36 2.11 14.76
N ALA A 477 -17.83 2.02 16.00
CA ALA A 477 -18.36 3.16 16.74
C ALA A 477 -17.25 3.96 17.41
N LEU A 478 -17.38 5.28 17.45
CA LEU A 478 -16.40 6.14 18.13
C LEU A 478 -16.54 5.97 19.65
N GLU A 479 -15.47 5.51 20.29
CA GLU A 479 -15.35 5.28 21.75
C GLU A 479 -14.71 6.46 22.46
#